data_AF-A0A3M1YYL9-F1
#
_entry.id   AF-A0A3M1YYL9-F1
#
_cell.length_a   1.000
_cell.length_b   1.000
_cell.length_c   1.000
_cell.angle_alpha   90.00
_cell.angle_beta   90.00
_cell.angle_gamma   90.00
#
_symmetry.space_group_name_H-M   'P 1'
#
loop_
_entity.id
_entity.type
_entity.pdbx_description
1 polymer ?
#
loop_
_entity_poly.entity_id
_entity_poly.type
_entity_poly.pdbx_seq_one_letter_code
_entity_poly.pdbx_strand_id
1 'polypeptide(L)'
;VFKYNITLPSNLFLLLKTVSQVESDCRNIYPQFNIFHLLNKYAKKFTYQKLKTKSGVKELYYTVSDFLRFVQQFPGDMADILSTVKEGKLNVRFEHHRLNGFIDALKTSSNRLTIGLILAAMIVGSGMVILADIPPHWFGISVLGFVGHVSALILSVFFVISIFRQERKKVK
;
A
#
# COMPACT_ATOMS: atom_id res chain seq x y z
N VAL A 1 -21.66 -18.01 -15.44
CA VAL A 1 -20.84 -16.78 -15.52
C VAL A 1 -21.46 -15.63 -14.73
N PHE A 2 -22.71 -15.24 -15.00
CA PHE A 2 -23.41 -14.16 -14.24
C PHE A 2 -23.66 -14.44 -12.75
N LYS A 3 -23.71 -15.71 -12.32
CA LYS A 3 -23.94 -16.09 -10.91
C LYS A 3 -22.66 -16.11 -10.04
N TYR A 4 -21.46 -16.05 -10.64
CA TYR A 4 -20.18 -16.28 -9.93
C TYR A 4 -19.13 -15.15 -10.14
N ASN A 5 -19.52 -13.97 -10.65
CA ASN A 5 -18.62 -12.81 -10.85
C ASN A 5 -17.26 -13.13 -11.50
N ILE A 6 -17.25 -14.03 -12.49
CA ILE A 6 -16.04 -14.35 -13.25
C ILE A 6 -15.85 -13.26 -14.32
N THR A 7 -14.87 -12.37 -14.13
CA THR A 7 -14.41 -11.42 -15.16
C THR A 7 -13.61 -12.17 -16.22
N LEU A 8 -14.25 -12.46 -17.36
CA LEU A 8 -13.54 -12.98 -18.52
C LEU A 8 -12.90 -11.86 -19.34
N PRO A 9 -11.64 -12.01 -19.79
CA PRO A 9 -11.04 -11.09 -20.76
C PRO A 9 -11.90 -11.01 -22.03
N SER A 10 -12.04 -9.80 -22.58
CA SER A 10 -12.93 -9.51 -23.74
C SER A 10 -12.73 -10.50 -24.91
N ASN A 11 -11.48 -10.83 -25.21
CA ASN A 11 -11.12 -11.76 -26.29
C ASN A 11 -11.67 -13.18 -26.05
N LEU A 12 -11.64 -13.65 -24.80
CA LEU A 12 -12.15 -14.98 -24.44
C LEU A 12 -13.68 -15.02 -24.48
N PHE A 13 -14.33 -13.93 -24.05
CA PHE A 13 -15.78 -13.80 -24.10
C PHE A 13 -16.31 -13.81 -25.54
N LEU A 14 -15.66 -13.07 -26.44
CA LEU A 14 -16.01 -13.06 -27.86
C LEU A 14 -15.86 -14.45 -28.48
N LEU A 15 -14.77 -15.17 -28.17
CA LEU A 15 -14.56 -16.53 -28.63
C LEU A 15 -15.64 -17.50 -28.13
N LEU A 16 -15.97 -17.43 -26.83
CA LEU A 16 -17.05 -18.25 -26.26
C LEU A 16 -18.40 -17.94 -26.91
N LYS A 17 -18.69 -16.66 -27.17
CA LYS A 17 -19.93 -16.24 -27.85
C LYS A 17 -20.00 -16.79 -29.27
N THR A 18 -18.93 -16.70 -30.05
CA THR A 18 -18.92 -17.21 -31.43
C THR A 18 -19.02 -18.73 -31.48
N VAL A 19 -18.30 -19.44 -30.61
CA VAL A 19 -18.39 -20.91 -30.49
C VAL A 19 -19.81 -21.33 -30.10
N SER A 20 -20.42 -20.66 -29.12
CA SER A 20 -21.79 -20.94 -28.68
C SER A 20 -22.82 -20.65 -29.78
N GLN A 21 -22.60 -19.60 -30.59
CA GLN A 21 -23.48 -19.25 -31.71
C GLN A 21 -23.41 -20.34 -32.78
N VAL A 22 -22.20 -20.73 -33.19
CA VAL A 22 -21.99 -21.78 -34.20
C VAL A 22 -22.58 -23.11 -33.74
N GLU A 23 -22.41 -23.48 -32.47
CA GLU A 23 -23.04 -24.70 -31.93
C GLU A 23 -24.57 -24.62 -32.01
N SER A 24 -25.16 -23.48 -31.67
CA SER A 24 -26.61 -23.26 -31.72
C SER A 24 -27.13 -23.38 -33.16
N ASP A 25 -26.46 -22.75 -34.12
CA ASP A 25 -26.86 -22.78 -35.54
C ASP A 25 -26.74 -24.20 -36.12
N CYS A 26 -25.68 -24.94 -35.79
CA CYS A 26 -25.52 -26.32 -36.23
C CYS A 26 -26.53 -27.28 -35.58
N ARG A 27 -26.91 -27.04 -34.32
CA ARG A 27 -27.87 -27.88 -33.59
C ARG A 27 -29.29 -27.75 -34.14
N ASN A 28 -29.62 -26.62 -34.77
CA ASN A 28 -30.89 -26.44 -35.50
C ASN A 28 -31.00 -27.37 -36.71
N ILE A 29 -29.88 -27.75 -37.33
CA ILE A 29 -29.85 -28.65 -38.51
C ILE A 29 -29.62 -30.11 -38.06
N TYR A 30 -28.78 -30.33 -37.06
CA TYR A 30 -28.46 -31.64 -36.49
C TYR A 30 -28.62 -31.62 -34.96
N PRO A 31 -29.76 -32.11 -34.42
CA PRO A 31 -30.08 -31.99 -32.98
C PRO A 31 -29.04 -32.60 -32.03
N GLN A 32 -28.29 -33.59 -32.50
CA GLN A 32 -27.25 -34.31 -31.74
C GLN A 32 -25.84 -33.68 -31.88
N PHE A 33 -25.70 -32.54 -32.57
CA PHE A 33 -24.40 -31.91 -32.79
C PHE A 33 -23.79 -31.42 -31.46
N ASN A 34 -22.53 -31.77 -31.20
CA ASN A 34 -21.78 -31.34 -30.03
C ASN A 34 -20.39 -30.86 -30.47
N ILE A 35 -20.15 -29.55 -30.35
CA ILE A 35 -18.92 -28.92 -30.82
C ILE A 35 -17.70 -29.33 -29.97
N PHE A 36 -17.89 -29.64 -28.68
CA PHE A 36 -16.83 -30.10 -27.80
C PHE A 36 -16.29 -31.48 -28.20
N HIS A 37 -17.14 -32.36 -28.70
CA HIS A 37 -16.70 -33.67 -29.19
C HIS A 37 -15.80 -33.54 -30.43
N LEU A 38 -16.16 -32.63 -31.33
CA LEU A 38 -15.35 -32.30 -32.50
C LEU A 38 -14.02 -31.67 -32.07
N LEU A 39 -14.06 -30.66 -31.20
CA LEU A 39 -12.90 -29.99 -30.64
C LEU A 39 -11.93 -30.98 -29.97
N ASN A 40 -12.41 -31.96 -29.20
CA ASN A 40 -11.55 -32.95 -28.56
C ASN A 40 -10.75 -33.79 -29.58
N LYS A 41 -11.41 -34.19 -30.68
CA LYS A 41 -10.76 -34.94 -31.77
C LYS A 41 -9.66 -34.10 -32.46
N TYR A 42 -9.94 -32.83 -32.72
CA TYR A 42 -8.96 -31.93 -33.35
C TYR A 42 -7.84 -31.51 -32.39
N ALA A 43 -8.16 -31.22 -31.13
CA ALA A 43 -7.20 -30.88 -30.09
C ALA A 43 -6.19 -32.01 -29.87
N LYS A 44 -6.65 -33.26 -29.74
CA LYS A 44 -5.75 -34.42 -29.64
C LYS A 44 -4.84 -34.54 -30.86
N LYS A 45 -5.38 -34.40 -32.07
CA LYS A 45 -4.60 -34.48 -33.32
C LYS A 45 -3.54 -33.37 -33.41
N PHE A 46 -3.91 -32.15 -33.01
CA PHE A 46 -3.02 -30.99 -33.04
C PHE A 46 -1.90 -31.10 -32.01
N THR A 47 -2.20 -31.50 -30.77
CA THR A 47 -1.19 -31.74 -29.74
C THR A 47 -0.21 -32.83 -30.16
N TYR A 48 -0.70 -33.93 -30.73
CA TYR A 48 0.15 -35.02 -31.21
C TYR A 48 1.03 -34.61 -32.40
N GLN A 49 0.51 -33.79 -33.33
CA GLN A 49 1.28 -33.26 -34.46
C GLN A 49 2.35 -32.26 -34.02
N LYS A 50 2.04 -31.40 -33.05
CA LYS A 50 2.99 -30.44 -32.50
C LYS A 50 4.16 -31.18 -31.82
N LEU A 51 3.86 -32.22 -31.03
CA LEU A 51 4.86 -33.07 -30.38
C LEU A 51 5.67 -33.92 -31.38
N LYS A 52 5.09 -34.34 -32.51
CA LYS A 52 5.81 -35.08 -33.57
C LYS A 52 6.74 -34.21 -34.42
N THR A 53 6.59 -32.90 -34.37
CA THR A 53 7.44 -31.98 -35.12
C THR A 53 8.78 -31.82 -34.42
N LYS A 54 9.90 -31.70 -35.17
CA LYS A 54 11.23 -31.47 -34.58
C LYS A 54 11.27 -30.32 -33.57
N SER A 55 10.49 -29.27 -33.81
CA SER A 55 10.37 -28.13 -32.90
C SER A 55 9.69 -28.48 -31.57
N GLY A 56 8.64 -29.31 -31.56
CA GLY A 56 7.92 -29.67 -30.33
C GLY A 56 8.73 -30.60 -29.42
N VAL A 57 9.49 -31.55 -30.00
CA VAL A 57 10.42 -32.39 -29.23
C VAL A 57 11.55 -31.54 -28.62
N LYS A 58 12.08 -30.58 -29.39
CA LYS A 58 13.12 -29.66 -28.94
C LYS A 58 12.63 -28.77 -27.79
N GLU A 59 11.42 -28.23 -27.89
CA GLU A 59 10.76 -27.43 -26.85
C GLU A 59 10.52 -28.23 -25.56
N LEU A 60 10.05 -29.48 -25.70
CA LEU A 60 9.87 -30.39 -24.57
C LEU A 60 11.20 -30.73 -23.89
N TYR A 61 12.24 -31.00 -24.67
CA TYR A 61 13.59 -31.26 -24.15
C TYR A 61 14.13 -30.09 -23.34
N TYR A 62 14.00 -28.85 -23.85
CA TYR A 62 14.40 -27.66 -23.11
C TYR A 62 13.61 -27.49 -21.82
N THR A 63 12.29 -27.68 -21.86
CA THR A 63 11.43 -27.59 -20.68
C THR A 63 11.85 -28.58 -19.59
N VAL A 64 12.12 -29.84 -19.98
CA VAL A 64 12.57 -30.87 -19.04
C VAL A 64 13.97 -30.57 -18.51
N SER A 65 14.87 -30.08 -19.38
CA SER A 65 16.22 -29.68 -18.98
C SER A 65 16.21 -28.52 -17.99
N ASP A 66 15.35 -27.53 -18.20
CA ASP A 66 15.20 -26.37 -17.30
C ASP A 66 14.56 -26.78 -15.98
N PHE A 67 13.57 -27.68 -16.01
CA PHE A 67 12.99 -28.24 -14.80
C PHE A 67 14.01 -29.03 -13.98
N LEU A 68 14.85 -29.85 -14.63
CA LEU A 68 15.92 -30.58 -13.96
C LEU A 68 16.95 -29.63 -13.33
N ARG A 69 17.33 -28.56 -14.03
CA ARG A 69 18.21 -27.52 -13.49
C ARG A 69 17.61 -26.82 -12.28
N PHE A 70 16.32 -26.48 -12.35
CA PHE A 70 15.59 -25.91 -11.21
C PHE A 70 15.60 -26.85 -9.99
N VAL A 71 15.26 -28.13 -10.17
CA VAL A 71 15.25 -29.10 -9.07
C VAL A 71 16.64 -29.31 -8.45
N GLN A 72 17.71 -29.18 -9.25
CA GLN A 72 19.09 -29.25 -8.75
C GLN A 72 19.52 -27.99 -7.98
N GLN A 73 19.08 -26.80 -8.38
CA GLN A 73 19.43 -25.54 -7.73
C GLN A 73 18.56 -25.22 -6.51
N PHE A 74 17.29 -25.63 -6.54
CA PHE A 74 16.30 -25.35 -5.51
C PHE A 74 16.74 -25.66 -4.07
N PRO A 75 17.40 -26.80 -3.78
CA PRO A 75 17.88 -27.10 -2.43
C PRO A 75 18.93 -26.09 -1.93
N GLY A 76 19.79 -25.61 -2.82
CA GLY A 76 20.81 -24.59 -2.53
C GLY A 76 20.18 -23.25 -2.21
N ASP A 77 19.28 -22.79 -3.08
CA ASP A 77 18.54 -21.54 -2.87
C ASP A 77 17.72 -21.58 -1.57
N MET A 78 17.09 -22.71 -1.26
CA MET A 78 16.39 -22.91 0.02
C MET A 78 17.36 -22.85 1.21
N ALA A 79 18.52 -23.50 1.12
CA ALA A 79 19.52 -23.50 2.17
C ALA A 79 20.06 -22.08 2.44
N ASP A 80 20.26 -21.28 1.40
CA ASP A 80 20.71 -19.89 1.50
C ASP A 80 19.65 -18.97 2.11
N ILE A 81 18.37 -19.18 1.78
CA ILE A 81 17.27 -18.48 2.43
C ILE A 81 17.22 -18.86 3.92
N LEU A 82 17.27 -20.15 4.24
CA LEU A 82 17.24 -20.66 5.61
C LEU A 82 18.45 -20.19 6.44
N SER A 83 19.64 -20.11 5.84
CA SER A 83 20.84 -19.60 6.51
C SER A 83 20.69 -18.10 6.81
N THR A 84 20.20 -17.32 5.84
CA THR A 84 19.92 -15.89 6.02
C THR A 84 18.87 -15.62 7.11
N VAL A 85 17.82 -16.46 7.18
CA VAL A 85 16.81 -16.43 8.26
C VAL A 85 17.48 -16.74 9.61
N LYS A 86 18.26 -17.81 9.68
CA LYS A 86 18.92 -18.29 10.91
C LYS A 86 19.93 -17.30 11.46
N GLU A 87 20.65 -16.61 10.58
CA GLU A 87 21.63 -15.57 10.94
C GLU A 87 20.98 -14.24 11.33
N GLY A 88 19.65 -14.12 11.22
CA GLY A 88 18.94 -12.87 11.50
C GLY A 88 19.29 -11.72 10.54
N LYS A 89 19.99 -12.02 9.44
CA LYS A 89 20.36 -11.05 8.39
C LYS A 89 19.23 -10.77 7.41
N LEU A 90 18.04 -11.30 7.68
CA LEU A 90 16.86 -11.08 6.87
C LEU A 90 16.42 -9.62 6.98
N ASN A 91 16.97 -8.80 6.10
CA ASN A 91 16.72 -7.38 6.05
C ASN A 91 15.39 -7.12 5.34
N VAL A 92 14.29 -7.35 6.05
CA VAL A 92 12.95 -6.97 5.57
C VAL A 92 12.91 -5.45 5.52
N ARG A 93 13.05 -4.87 4.32
CA ARG A 93 12.69 -3.46 4.10
C ARG A 93 11.18 -3.34 4.25
N PHE A 94 10.72 -3.08 5.46
CA PHE A 94 9.35 -2.69 5.72
C PHE A 94 9.12 -1.29 5.11
N GLU A 95 8.76 -1.23 3.83
CA GLU A 95 8.19 -0.02 3.23
C GLU A 95 6.76 0.18 3.74
N HIS A 96 6.62 0.46 5.04
CA HIS A 96 5.34 0.81 5.63
C HIS A 96 4.95 2.23 5.18
N HIS A 97 4.22 2.29 4.07
CA HIS A 97 3.64 3.52 3.52
C HIS A 97 2.79 4.32 4.52
N ARG A 98 2.33 3.72 5.62
CA ARG A 98 1.55 4.37 6.68
C ARG A 98 2.31 4.67 7.97
N LEU A 99 3.49 4.06 8.19
CA LEU A 99 4.27 4.30 9.40
C LEU A 99 4.90 5.69 9.37
N ASN A 100 5.33 6.16 8.19
CA ASN A 100 5.82 7.53 8.03
C ASN A 100 4.75 8.56 8.41
N GLY A 101 3.48 8.35 7.99
CA GLY A 101 2.37 9.22 8.38
C GLY A 101 2.10 9.22 9.90
N PHE A 102 2.27 8.07 10.56
CA PHE A 102 2.15 7.98 12.02
C PHE A 102 3.30 8.70 12.73
N ILE A 103 4.55 8.53 12.26
CA ILE A 103 5.72 9.23 12.80
C ILE A 103 5.56 10.74 12.64
N ASP A 104 5.09 11.21 11.48
CA ASP A 104 4.84 12.63 11.24
C ASP A 104 3.71 13.19 12.12
N ALA A 105 2.65 12.40 12.36
CA ALA A 105 1.59 12.77 13.28
C ALA A 105 2.12 12.89 14.72
N LEU A 106 2.91 11.90 15.19
CA LEU A 106 3.55 11.94 16.49
C LEU A 106 4.47 13.15 16.65
N LYS A 107 5.31 13.42 15.65
CA LYS A 107 6.22 14.59 15.66
C LYS A 107 5.44 15.90 15.72
N THR A 108 4.36 16.01 14.96
CA THR A 108 3.49 17.20 14.96
C THR A 108 2.81 17.39 16.32
N SER A 109 2.27 16.31 16.91
CA SER A 109 1.62 16.33 18.22
C SER A 109 2.60 16.68 19.34
N SER A 110 3.80 16.06 19.32
CA SER A 110 4.86 16.35 20.29
C SER A 110 5.28 17.82 20.24
N ASN A 111 5.48 18.38 19.03
CA ASN A 111 5.80 19.79 18.89
C ASN A 111 4.69 20.72 19.41
N ARG A 112 3.42 20.37 19.16
CA ARG A 112 2.28 21.13 19.70
C ARG A 112 2.24 21.09 21.23
N LEU A 113 2.52 19.93 21.83
CA LEU A 113 2.60 19.78 23.29
C LEU A 113 3.74 20.61 23.88
N THR A 114 4.95 20.55 23.30
CA THR A 114 6.09 21.34 23.77
C THR A 114 5.79 22.84 23.75
N ILE A 115 5.22 23.36 22.66
CA ILE A 115 4.87 24.78 22.56
C ILE A 115 3.76 25.13 23.57
N GLY A 116 2.74 24.29 23.71
CA GLY A 116 1.68 24.48 24.70
C GLY A 116 2.23 24.53 26.13
N LEU A 117 3.18 23.67 26.47
CA LEU A 117 3.86 23.67 27.78
C LEU A 117 4.67 24.94 28.00
N ILE A 118 5.43 25.40 27.00
CA ILE A 118 6.19 26.65 27.09
C ILE A 118 5.24 27.84 27.32
N LEU A 119 4.12 27.90 26.59
CA LEU A 119 3.12 28.95 26.76
C LEU A 119 2.47 28.90 28.14
N ALA A 120 2.09 27.70 28.62
CA ALA A 120 1.54 27.53 29.95
C ALA A 120 2.52 27.99 31.05
N ALA A 121 3.79 27.59 30.94
CA ALA A 121 4.84 28.02 31.85
C ALA A 121 5.04 29.54 31.81
N MET A 122 4.95 30.15 30.62
CA MET A 122 5.10 31.59 30.45
C MET A 122 3.93 32.36 31.05
N ILE A 123 2.70 31.88 30.90
CA ILE A 123 1.49 32.47 31.52
C ILE A 123 1.58 32.39 33.04
N VAL A 124 1.92 31.22 33.59
CA VAL A 124 2.04 31.01 35.04
C VAL A 124 3.20 31.80 35.61
N GLY A 125 4.37 31.78 34.96
CA GLY A 125 5.56 32.52 35.41
C GLY A 125 5.35 34.02 35.39
N SER A 126 4.72 34.56 34.33
CA SER A 126 4.32 35.96 34.27
C SER A 126 3.32 36.32 35.38
N GLY A 127 2.32 35.47 35.63
CA GLY A 127 1.36 35.67 36.72
C GLY A 127 2.01 35.67 38.11
N MET A 128 2.99 34.79 38.33
CA MET A 128 3.80 34.79 39.56
C MET A 128 4.59 36.08 39.73
N VAL A 129 5.19 36.64 38.67
CA VAL A 129 5.92 37.92 38.72
C VAL A 129 4.99 39.09 39.06
N ILE A 130 3.76 39.08 38.53
CA ILE A 130 2.73 40.07 38.90
C ILE A 130 2.42 39.96 40.39
N LEU A 131 2.20 38.74 40.90
CA LEU A 131 1.85 38.53 42.30
C LEU A 131 3.01 38.81 43.27
N ALA A 132 4.24 38.57 42.84
CA ALA A 132 5.46 38.86 43.58
C ALA A 132 5.79 40.37 43.67
N ASP A 133 5.00 41.22 43.01
CA ASP A 133 5.07 42.67 43.05
C ASP A 133 6.48 43.25 42.76
N ILE A 134 7.16 42.63 41.79
CA ILE A 134 8.55 42.96 41.46
C ILE A 134 8.61 44.32 40.73
N PRO A 135 9.36 45.33 41.23
CA PRO A 135 9.53 46.61 40.55
C PRO A 135 10.29 46.44 39.21
N PRO A 136 10.07 47.31 38.20
CA PRO A 136 9.28 48.54 38.22
C PRO A 136 7.78 48.32 38.04
N HIS A 137 6.99 49.19 38.68
CA HIS A 137 5.54 49.16 38.67
C HIS A 137 4.95 50.18 37.69
N TRP A 138 3.83 49.82 37.07
CA TRP A 138 3.00 50.73 36.30
C TRP A 138 1.54 50.50 36.68
N PHE A 139 0.86 51.55 37.15
CA PHE A 139 -0.50 51.48 37.69
C PHE A 139 -0.71 50.43 38.81
N GLY A 140 0.31 50.18 39.63
CA GLY A 140 0.25 49.19 40.73
C GLY A 140 0.41 47.73 40.28
N ILE A 141 0.88 47.49 39.06
CA ILE A 141 1.15 46.15 38.52
C ILE A 141 2.63 46.10 38.09
N SER A 142 3.31 44.96 38.32
CA SER A 142 4.67 44.73 37.82
C SER A 142 4.70 44.79 36.28
N VAL A 143 5.50 45.71 35.72
CA VAL A 143 5.64 45.89 34.26
C VAL A 143 6.19 44.63 33.61
N LEU A 144 7.17 43.99 34.26
CA LEU A 144 7.83 42.78 33.79
C LEU A 144 6.83 41.63 33.66
N GLY A 145 5.97 41.48 34.68
CA GLY A 145 4.88 40.52 34.67
C GLY A 145 3.88 40.80 33.55
N PHE A 146 3.43 42.05 33.40
CA PHE A 146 2.47 42.46 32.37
C PHE A 146 2.97 42.19 30.95
N VAL A 147 4.22 42.56 30.64
CA VAL A 147 4.83 42.31 29.31
C VAL A 147 4.93 40.81 29.01
N GLY A 148 5.31 40.02 30.01
CA GLY A 148 5.31 38.55 29.91
C GLY A 148 3.91 38.00 29.61
N HIS A 149 2.88 38.57 30.21
CA HIS A 149 1.50 38.11 30.03
C HIS A 149 0.97 38.43 28.64
N VAL A 150 1.17 39.67 28.17
CA VAL A 150 0.74 40.14 26.86
C VAL A 150 1.45 39.36 25.74
N SER A 151 2.76 39.15 25.88
CA SER A 151 3.51 38.34 24.92
C SER A 151 3.03 36.89 24.87
N ALA A 152 2.75 36.27 26.03
CA ALA A 152 2.19 34.92 26.08
C ALA A 152 0.80 34.82 25.42
N LEU A 153 -0.05 35.82 25.64
CA LEU A 153 -1.37 35.92 25.00
C LEU A 153 -1.25 35.98 23.47
N ILE A 154 -0.41 36.87 22.95
CA ILE A 154 -0.20 37.03 21.50
C ILE A 154 0.34 35.74 20.89
N LEU A 155 1.35 35.14 21.51
CA LEU A 155 1.95 33.89 21.03
C LEU A 155 0.96 32.72 21.07
N SER A 156 0.12 32.65 22.10
CA SER A 156 -0.92 31.62 22.22
C SER A 156 -1.97 31.74 21.11
N VAL A 157 -2.45 32.95 20.82
CA VAL A 157 -3.39 33.19 19.70
C VAL A 157 -2.74 32.80 18.37
N PHE A 158 -1.49 33.22 18.13
CA PHE A 158 -0.77 32.87 16.91
C PHE A 158 -0.57 31.35 16.76
N PHE A 159 -0.25 30.66 17.86
CA PHE A 159 -0.08 29.22 17.90
C PHE A 159 -1.37 28.47 17.53
N VAL A 160 -2.51 28.89 18.08
CA VAL A 160 -3.83 28.32 17.74
C VAL A 160 -4.15 28.51 16.26
N ILE A 161 -3.92 29.71 15.71
CA ILE A 161 -4.12 29.99 14.27
C ILE A 161 -3.21 29.09 13.41
N SER A 162 -1.96 28.89 13.84
CA SER A 162 -1.00 28.03 13.14
C SER A 162 -1.49 26.58 13.04
N ILE A 163 -2.05 26.04 14.13
CA ILE A 163 -2.63 24.68 14.16
C ILE A 163 -3.74 24.54 13.12
N PHE A 164 -4.72 25.45 13.14
CA PHE A 164 -5.84 25.41 12.19
C PHE A 164 -5.39 25.56 10.73
N ARG A 165 -4.38 26.40 10.47
CA ARG A 165 -3.83 26.58 9.12
C ARG A 165 -3.12 25.33 8.61
N GLN A 166 -2.43 24.61 9.50
CA GLN A 166 -1.68 23.41 9.13
C GLN A 166 -2.61 22.21 8.85
N GLU A 167 -3.72 22.10 9.57
CA GLU A 167 -4.73 21.07 9.33
C GLU A 167 -5.45 21.25 7.99
N ARG A 168 -5.76 22.49 7.61
CA ARG A 168 -6.34 22.79 6.29
C ARG A 168 -5.43 22.43 5.11
N LYS A 169 -4.10 22.43 5.29
CA LYS A 169 -3.14 22.06 4.22
C LYS A 169 -3.01 20.56 4.01
N LYS A 170 -3.30 19.72 5.02
CA LYS A 170 -3.22 18.25 4.90
C LYS A 170 -4.44 17.60 4.26
N VAL A 171 -5.53 18.35 4.07
CA VAL A 171 -6.80 17.87 3.47
C VAL A 171 -6.84 18.05 1.94
N LYS A 172 -5.88 18.78 1.36
CA LYS A 172 -5.64 18.85 -0.09
C LYS A 172 -4.55 17.87 -0.49
#